data_AF-A0A815PBK5-F1
#
_entry.id   AF-A0A815PBK5-F1
#
_cell.length_a   1.000
_cell.length_b   1.000
_cell.length_c   1.000
_cell.angle_alpha   90.00
_cell.angle_beta   90.00
_cell.angle_gamma   90.00
#
_symmetry.space_group_name_H-M   'P 1'
#
loop_
_entity.id
_entity.type
_entity.pdbx_description
1 polymer ?
#
loop_
_entity_poly.entity_id
_entity_poly.type
_entity_poly.pdbx_seq_one_letter_code
_entity_poly.pdbx_strand_id
1 'polypeptide(L)'
;MESLIRNQEMRMTESELQFQLIKEHLKSNKCNYVFIVEDATSSICRIDYDATSNSFIGFSSPLIDGVPQSNFFQTENFEQLELWFNEIDKAKFINLYMLKSLVLSDPPFILAAYGSNNKAKAIEILKRWLFIYHQSLIQDIHVIDIFHIKIPKQWSWFFMEEQEILFFMQDGIHIATKFRNRLLSETAHMKIGSYSIDIQDVFDLIDFESKIEHNLIKCDIDPKDRQNFASCLRISSKDVLNLLEKNEKATGTYVYLSLLRSIIAGFIERSTTVEERLFHVWTVIFTCRFWFSWIQYLEPENDNNNSETLSDLKKIIKKKLPVDSLNTFAFNSQICENTFRIARSLSGSFSSNTNFSVKSFLKQCEKISIINSIKSRGGQIGDYQFYFPQHHRNHKETYNYPKDHINELNLTEIDIEIIIKNALEEPKKYVSMVNMTEFLKTKNIYTLSSLSTFTRTILNRSSSKIIDYN
;
A
#
# COMPACT_ATOMS: atom_id res chain seq x y z
N MET A 1 -33.94 12.65 9.74
CA MET A 1 -32.58 12.24 9.35
C MET A 1 -32.39 12.38 7.83
N GLU A 2 -33.21 11.74 6.99
CA GLU A 2 -33.14 11.91 5.52
C GLU A 2 -33.33 13.37 5.03
N SER A 3 -34.15 14.19 5.70
CA SER A 3 -34.31 15.62 5.37
C SER A 3 -33.11 16.49 5.76
N LEU A 4 -32.35 16.11 6.80
CA LEU A 4 -31.07 16.74 7.17
C LEU A 4 -29.94 16.30 6.24
N ILE A 5 -30.02 15.06 5.74
CA ILE A 5 -29.09 14.48 4.76
C ILE A 5 -29.26 15.14 3.38
N ARG A 6 -30.49 15.45 2.96
CA ARG A 6 -30.76 16.12 1.67
C ARG A 6 -30.30 17.58 1.59
N ASN A 7 -30.09 18.24 2.73
CA ASN A 7 -29.64 19.63 2.81
C ASN A 7 -28.12 19.78 2.95
N GLN A 8 -27.33 18.70 2.87
CA GLN A 8 -25.88 18.77 2.96
C GLN A 8 -25.22 18.57 1.59
N GLU A 9 -24.25 19.43 1.28
CA GLU A 9 -23.40 19.50 0.08
C GLU A 9 -22.51 18.26 -0.14
N MET A 10 -22.80 17.11 0.48
CA MET A 10 -21.95 15.90 0.48
C MET A 10 -22.54 14.76 -0.36
N ARG A 11 -23.22 15.07 -1.47
CA ARG A 11 -23.64 14.06 -2.44
C ARG A 11 -22.43 13.60 -3.24
N MET A 12 -22.30 12.30 -3.50
CA MET A 12 -21.24 11.78 -4.37
C MET A 12 -21.80 11.39 -5.73
N THR A 13 -21.30 12.03 -6.78
CA THR A 13 -21.53 11.62 -8.16
C THR A 13 -20.44 10.64 -8.60
N GLU A 14 -20.80 9.64 -9.41
CA GLU A 14 -19.80 8.72 -9.98
C GLU A 14 -18.74 9.50 -10.77
N SER A 15 -17.47 9.15 -10.57
CA SER A 15 -16.32 9.74 -11.28
C SER A 15 -16.04 11.23 -10.99
N GLU A 16 -16.82 11.89 -10.13
CA GLU A 16 -16.61 13.28 -9.76
C GLU A 16 -15.54 13.42 -8.67
N LEU A 17 -14.48 14.19 -8.95
CA LEU A 17 -13.40 14.50 -8.02
C LEU A 17 -13.74 15.72 -7.16
N GLN A 18 -13.88 15.52 -5.85
CA GLN A 18 -14.43 16.50 -4.92
C GLN A 18 -13.39 17.47 -4.32
N PHE A 19 -12.57 18.13 -5.14
CA PHE A 19 -11.47 18.98 -4.63
C PHE A 19 -11.94 20.17 -3.78
N GLN A 20 -13.09 20.77 -4.10
CA GLN A 20 -13.63 21.91 -3.34
C GLN A 20 -14.00 21.50 -1.89
N LEU A 21 -14.68 20.37 -1.74
CA LEU A 21 -15.06 19.84 -0.42
C LEU A 21 -13.82 19.46 0.40
N ILE A 22 -12.78 18.94 -0.26
CA ILE A 22 -11.49 18.65 0.40
C ILE A 22 -10.88 19.93 0.95
N LYS A 23 -10.82 21.00 0.15
CA LYS A 23 -10.25 22.27 0.59
C LYS A 23 -10.93 22.79 1.85
N GLU A 24 -12.26 22.69 1.91
CA GLU A 24 -13.04 23.09 3.08
C GLU A 24 -12.77 22.18 4.29
N HIS A 25 -12.71 20.87 4.06
CA HIS A 25 -12.36 19.88 5.08
C HIS A 25 -10.97 20.15 5.68
N LEU A 26 -9.97 20.35 4.83
CA LEU A 26 -8.57 20.61 5.20
C LEU A 26 -8.40 21.95 5.93
N LYS A 27 -9.07 23.02 5.48
CA LYS A 27 -9.12 24.31 6.19
C LYS A 27 -9.69 24.15 7.60
N SER A 28 -10.75 23.37 7.77
CA SER A 28 -11.35 23.13 9.09
C SER A 28 -10.41 22.41 10.06
N ASN A 29 -9.52 21.55 9.53
CA ASN A 29 -8.54 20.78 10.30
C ASN A 29 -7.16 21.46 10.40
N LYS A 30 -6.98 22.65 9.82
CA LYS A 30 -5.70 23.39 9.77
C LYS A 30 -4.55 22.57 9.19
N CYS A 31 -4.82 21.74 8.18
CA CYS A 31 -3.81 20.92 7.51
C CYS A 31 -3.93 21.10 6.00
N ASN A 32 -2.82 21.42 5.33
CA ASN A 32 -2.79 21.50 3.87
C ASN A 32 -2.02 20.32 3.23
N TYR A 33 -1.47 19.41 4.05
CA TYR A 33 -0.62 18.32 3.59
C TYR A 33 -1.33 16.98 3.64
N VAL A 34 -1.33 16.29 2.50
CA VAL A 34 -2.11 15.06 2.33
C VAL A 34 -1.36 14.02 1.52
N PHE A 35 -1.68 12.75 1.73
CA PHE A 35 -1.38 11.71 0.75
C PHE A 35 -2.66 11.16 0.17
N ILE A 36 -2.56 10.64 -1.04
CA ILE A 36 -3.69 10.06 -1.76
C ILE A 36 -3.45 8.56 -1.94
N VAL A 37 -4.51 7.80 -1.76
CA VAL A 37 -4.54 6.36 -1.89
C VAL A 37 -5.59 5.99 -2.93
N GLU A 38 -5.25 5.00 -3.76
CA GLU A 38 -6.17 4.34 -4.67
C GLU A 38 -6.27 2.87 -4.30
N ASP A 39 -7.48 2.33 -4.30
CA ASP A 39 -7.71 0.88 -4.27
C ASP A 39 -9.04 0.51 -4.95
N ALA A 40 -9.24 -0.77 -5.21
CA ALA A 40 -10.40 -1.30 -5.91
C ALA A 40 -11.04 -2.48 -5.18
N THR A 41 -12.37 -2.53 -5.17
CA THR A 41 -13.14 -3.69 -4.71
C THR A 41 -14.00 -4.24 -5.82
N SER A 42 -14.25 -5.55 -5.83
CA SER A 42 -15.24 -6.16 -6.71
C SER A 42 -16.63 -5.57 -6.47
N SER A 43 -17.43 -5.46 -7.54
CA SER A 43 -18.79 -4.95 -7.50
C SER A 43 -19.79 -5.92 -8.13
N ILE A 44 -21.07 -5.76 -7.80
CA ILE A 44 -22.15 -6.43 -8.54
C ILE A 44 -22.30 -5.73 -9.89
N CYS A 45 -22.14 -6.47 -10.98
CA CYS A 45 -22.26 -5.96 -12.36
C CYS A 45 -23.72 -5.63 -12.70
N ARG A 46 -24.21 -4.51 -12.16
CA ARG A 46 -25.57 -4.03 -12.28
C ARG A 46 -25.57 -2.57 -12.69
N ILE A 47 -26.42 -2.25 -13.66
CA ILE A 47 -26.68 -0.89 -14.12
C ILE A 47 -27.93 -0.38 -13.40
N ASP A 48 -27.84 0.79 -12.79
CA ASP A 48 -28.92 1.45 -12.07
C ASP A 48 -29.12 2.87 -12.62
N TYR A 49 -30.36 3.25 -12.90
CA TYR A 49 -30.69 4.63 -13.27
C TYR A 49 -30.69 5.52 -12.03
N ASP A 50 -30.05 6.69 -12.10
CA ASP A 50 -30.06 7.73 -11.08
C ASP A 50 -30.85 8.96 -11.50
N ALA A 51 -32.10 9.03 -11.02
CA ALA A 51 -33.05 10.09 -11.35
C ALA A 51 -32.51 11.50 -11.01
N THR A 52 -31.71 11.63 -9.95
CA THR A 52 -31.26 12.95 -9.50
C THR A 52 -30.12 13.51 -10.36
N SER A 53 -29.33 12.68 -11.04
CA SER A 53 -28.33 13.12 -12.04
C SER A 53 -28.76 12.82 -13.47
N ASN A 54 -29.96 12.26 -13.68
CA ASN A 54 -30.43 11.74 -14.96
C ASN A 54 -29.38 10.87 -15.69
N SER A 55 -28.71 9.97 -14.95
CA SER A 55 -27.59 9.18 -15.48
C SER A 55 -27.73 7.68 -15.18
N PHE A 56 -27.09 6.84 -15.99
CA PHE A 56 -26.99 5.40 -15.75
C PHE A 56 -25.66 5.05 -15.08
N ILE A 57 -25.73 4.47 -13.89
CA ILE A 57 -24.57 4.13 -13.04
C ILE A 57 -24.30 2.63 -13.12
N GLY A 58 -23.03 2.23 -13.20
CA GLY A 58 -22.63 0.81 -13.16
C GLY A 58 -22.05 0.27 -14.48
N PHE A 59 -21.94 1.11 -15.50
CA PHE A 59 -21.01 0.89 -16.61
C PHE A 59 -19.58 1.15 -16.14
N SER A 60 -18.59 0.61 -16.85
CA SER A 60 -17.19 0.99 -16.66
C SER A 60 -17.03 2.43 -17.13
N SER A 61 -16.62 3.34 -16.24
CA SER A 61 -16.48 4.75 -16.58
C SER A 61 -15.41 4.92 -17.66
N PRO A 62 -15.69 5.66 -18.75
CA PRO A 62 -14.67 5.95 -19.74
C PRO A 62 -13.60 6.83 -19.13
N LEU A 63 -12.37 6.59 -19.55
CA LEU A 63 -11.18 7.31 -19.07
C LEU A 63 -10.66 8.18 -20.21
N ILE A 64 -10.43 9.47 -19.93
CA ILE A 64 -9.67 10.37 -20.81
C ILE A 64 -8.36 10.66 -20.09
N ASP A 65 -7.24 10.25 -20.69
CA ASP A 65 -5.92 10.32 -20.05
C ASP A 65 -5.88 9.65 -18.66
N GLY A 66 -6.64 8.56 -18.52
CA GLY A 66 -6.81 7.84 -17.26
C GLY A 66 -7.77 8.47 -16.26
N VAL A 67 -8.23 9.70 -16.47
CA VAL A 67 -9.17 10.38 -15.58
C VAL A 67 -10.60 9.95 -15.91
N PRO A 68 -11.37 9.44 -14.94
CA PRO A 68 -12.73 8.98 -15.19
C PRO A 68 -13.64 10.17 -15.49
N GLN A 69 -14.51 10.03 -16.49
CA GLN A 69 -15.43 11.09 -16.90
C GLN A 69 -16.73 11.04 -16.10
N SER A 70 -17.00 12.10 -15.32
CA SER A 70 -18.27 12.26 -14.62
C SER A 70 -19.41 12.51 -15.61
N ASN A 71 -20.61 12.04 -15.26
CA ASN A 71 -21.84 12.27 -16.00
C ASN A 71 -21.84 11.78 -17.48
N PHE A 72 -20.90 10.92 -17.86
CA PHE A 72 -20.79 10.43 -19.24
C PHE A 72 -22.04 9.69 -19.73
N PHE A 73 -22.66 8.89 -18.85
CA PHE A 73 -23.85 8.10 -19.18
C PHE A 73 -25.16 8.86 -18.92
N GLN A 74 -25.20 10.15 -19.25
CA GLN A 74 -26.42 10.97 -19.29
C GLN A 74 -26.98 10.99 -20.71
N THR A 75 -28.23 10.58 -20.88
CA THR A 75 -28.90 10.63 -22.18
C THR A 75 -30.41 10.70 -22.01
N GLU A 76 -31.07 11.39 -22.94
CA GLU A 76 -32.53 11.32 -23.15
C GLU A 76 -32.88 10.49 -24.41
N ASN A 77 -31.87 10.02 -25.15
CA ASN A 77 -32.03 9.22 -26.36
C ASN A 77 -31.93 7.72 -26.03
N PHE A 78 -32.98 6.96 -26.38
CA PHE A 78 -33.04 5.52 -26.21
C PHE A 78 -32.03 4.75 -27.08
N GLU A 79 -31.77 5.19 -28.31
CA GLU A 79 -30.79 4.55 -29.21
C GLU A 79 -29.38 4.63 -28.60
N GLN A 80 -29.03 5.77 -28.00
CA GLN A 80 -27.76 5.95 -27.30
C GLN A 80 -27.65 5.03 -26.07
N LEU A 81 -28.76 4.85 -25.35
CA LEU A 81 -28.84 3.93 -24.22
C LEU A 81 -28.65 2.48 -24.68
N GLU A 82 -29.34 2.07 -25.73
CA GLU A 82 -29.21 0.74 -26.34
C GLU A 82 -27.76 0.47 -26.78
N LEU A 83 -27.12 1.45 -27.42
CA LEU A 83 -25.71 1.37 -27.79
C LEU A 83 -24.82 1.12 -26.57
N TRP A 84 -25.01 1.83 -25.47
CA TRP A 84 -24.22 1.60 -24.26
C TRP A 84 -24.41 0.21 -23.66
N PHE A 85 -25.65 -0.31 -23.63
CA PHE A 85 -25.92 -1.66 -23.13
C PHE A 85 -25.27 -2.76 -23.97
N ASN A 86 -25.06 -2.50 -25.26
CA ASN A 86 -24.47 -3.45 -26.20
C ASN A 86 -22.94 -3.35 -26.26
N GLU A 87 -22.37 -2.14 -26.17
CA GLU A 87 -20.95 -1.90 -26.45
C GLU A 87 -20.09 -1.67 -25.20
N ILE A 88 -20.68 -1.20 -24.09
CA ILE A 88 -19.92 -0.78 -22.91
C ILE A 88 -19.93 -1.87 -21.84
N ASP A 89 -18.73 -2.26 -21.40
CA ASP A 89 -18.54 -3.20 -20.30
C ASP A 89 -19.21 -2.70 -19.02
N LYS A 90 -20.00 -3.56 -18.38
CA LYS A 90 -20.45 -3.34 -16.99
C LYS A 90 -19.25 -3.29 -16.06
N ALA A 91 -19.30 -2.42 -15.05
CA ALA A 91 -18.27 -2.34 -14.04
C ALA A 91 -18.20 -3.67 -13.25
N LYS A 92 -16.99 -4.21 -13.14
CA LYS A 92 -16.66 -5.39 -12.32
C LYS A 92 -16.01 -5.00 -11.00
N PHE A 93 -15.46 -3.79 -10.97
CA PHE A 93 -14.78 -3.22 -9.83
C PHE A 93 -15.32 -1.81 -9.56
N ILE A 94 -15.15 -1.36 -8.33
CA ILE A 94 -15.28 0.04 -7.94
C ILE A 94 -13.91 0.51 -7.50
N ASN A 95 -13.37 1.48 -8.22
CA ASN A 95 -12.17 2.19 -7.81
C ASN A 95 -12.54 3.30 -6.84
N LEU A 96 -11.72 3.47 -5.81
CA LEU A 96 -11.90 4.47 -4.76
C LEU A 96 -10.61 5.28 -4.61
N TYR A 97 -10.75 6.61 -4.66
CA TYR A 97 -9.71 7.54 -4.27
C TYR A 97 -9.99 8.08 -2.88
N MET A 98 -9.01 7.94 -2.00
CA MET A 98 -9.06 8.49 -0.66
C MET A 98 -7.90 9.44 -0.45
N LEU A 99 -8.18 10.49 0.31
CA LEU A 99 -7.19 11.46 0.74
C LEU A 99 -7.09 11.39 2.27
N LYS A 100 -5.87 11.38 2.78
CA LYS A 100 -5.61 11.32 4.21
C LYS A 100 -4.60 12.41 4.58
N SER A 101 -5.01 13.24 5.54
CA SER A 101 -4.15 14.20 6.22
C SER A 101 -3.02 13.47 6.94
N LEU A 102 -1.84 14.10 7.00
CA LEU A 102 -0.73 13.60 7.82
C LEU A 102 -1.04 13.61 9.32
N VAL A 103 -2.05 14.36 9.73
CA VAL A 103 -2.56 14.32 11.10
C VAL A 103 -3.33 13.00 11.30
N LEU A 104 -2.74 12.11 12.10
CA LEU A 104 -3.27 10.74 12.27
C LEU A 104 -4.71 10.69 12.79
N SER A 105 -5.12 11.67 13.60
CA SER A 105 -6.48 11.78 14.14
C SER A 105 -7.55 12.20 13.13
N ASP A 106 -7.16 12.81 12.01
CA ASP A 106 -8.14 13.33 11.04
C ASP A 106 -8.80 12.17 10.29
N PRO A 107 -10.12 12.15 10.12
CA PRO A 107 -10.76 11.11 9.32
C PRO A 107 -10.29 11.20 7.86
N PRO A 108 -10.11 10.06 7.16
CA PRO A 108 -9.84 10.10 5.73
C PRO A 108 -11.05 10.66 4.97
N PHE A 109 -10.77 11.33 3.85
CA PHE A 109 -11.75 11.92 2.96
C PHE A 109 -11.88 11.08 1.68
N ILE A 110 -13.10 10.86 1.20
CA ILE A 110 -13.35 10.16 -0.07
C ILE A 110 -13.31 11.19 -1.20
N LEU A 111 -12.25 11.15 -2.02
CA LEU A 111 -12.06 12.11 -3.12
C LEU A 111 -12.99 11.80 -4.31
N ALA A 112 -13.12 10.52 -4.66
CA ALA A 112 -14.00 10.06 -5.73
C ALA A 112 -14.13 8.52 -5.71
N ALA A 113 -15.19 8.01 -6.32
CA ALA A 113 -15.34 6.59 -6.62
C ALA A 113 -16.03 6.38 -7.97
N TYR A 114 -15.68 5.29 -8.67
CA TYR A 114 -16.23 5.02 -10.00
C TYR A 114 -16.15 3.54 -10.41
N GLY A 115 -17.04 3.13 -11.33
CA GLY A 115 -17.06 1.80 -11.90
C GLY A 115 -15.90 1.54 -12.87
N SER A 116 -15.25 0.40 -12.76
CA SER A 116 -14.09 0.05 -13.57
C SER A 116 -14.12 -1.42 -14.02
N ASN A 117 -13.47 -1.69 -15.15
CA ASN A 117 -13.15 -3.04 -15.63
C ASN A 117 -11.67 -3.40 -15.40
N ASN A 118 -10.92 -2.53 -14.72
CA ASN A 118 -9.49 -2.68 -14.41
C ASN A 118 -8.59 -2.88 -15.65
N LYS A 119 -8.96 -2.29 -16.79
CA LYS A 119 -8.18 -2.35 -18.05
C LYS A 119 -7.25 -1.14 -18.27
N ALA A 120 -7.14 -0.23 -17.31
CA ALA A 120 -6.32 0.98 -17.43
C ALA A 120 -4.83 0.63 -17.58
N LYS A 121 -4.16 1.28 -18.54
CA LYS A 121 -2.72 1.12 -18.79
C LYS A 121 -1.90 1.92 -17.78
N ALA A 122 -0.65 1.52 -17.57
CA ALA A 122 0.26 2.21 -16.65
C ALA A 122 0.42 3.72 -16.96
N ILE A 123 0.46 4.10 -18.24
CA ILE A 123 0.55 5.51 -18.64
C ILE A 123 -0.72 6.31 -18.29
N GLU A 124 -1.89 5.70 -18.38
CA GLU A 124 -3.16 6.31 -18.01
C GLU A 124 -3.22 6.51 -16.49
N ILE A 125 -2.75 5.53 -15.72
CA ILE A 125 -2.62 5.64 -14.27
C ILE A 125 -1.72 6.84 -13.91
N LEU A 126 -0.55 6.98 -14.55
CA LEU A 126 0.36 8.10 -14.31
C LEU A 126 -0.26 9.46 -14.67
N LYS A 127 -0.87 9.57 -15.86
CA LYS A 127 -1.55 10.81 -16.29
C LYS A 127 -2.67 11.21 -15.33
N ARG A 128 -3.44 10.25 -14.84
CA ARG A 128 -4.47 10.47 -13.81
C ARG A 128 -3.88 11.00 -12.51
N TRP A 129 -2.77 10.43 -12.02
CA TRP A 129 -2.11 10.92 -10.81
C TRP A 129 -1.59 12.35 -10.98
N LEU A 130 -1.00 12.65 -12.14
CA LEU A 130 -0.59 14.02 -12.49
C LEU A 130 -1.77 14.99 -12.54
N PHE A 131 -2.91 14.57 -13.08
CA PHE A 131 -4.13 15.37 -13.08
C PHE A 131 -4.62 15.66 -11.66
N ILE A 132 -4.74 14.62 -10.82
CA ILE A 132 -5.20 14.78 -9.43
C ILE A 132 -4.26 15.70 -8.65
N TYR A 133 -2.96 15.55 -8.85
CA TYR A 133 -1.95 16.42 -8.25
C TYR A 133 -2.13 17.88 -8.68
N HIS A 134 -2.19 18.13 -9.99
CA HIS A 134 -2.33 19.47 -10.53
C HIS A 134 -3.62 20.16 -10.05
N GLN A 135 -4.74 19.43 -10.02
CA GLN A 135 -6.01 19.95 -9.48
C GLN A 135 -5.92 20.24 -7.98
N SER A 136 -5.22 19.41 -7.21
CA SER A 136 -4.97 19.67 -5.79
C SER A 136 -4.18 20.96 -5.58
N LEU A 137 -3.11 21.17 -6.37
CA LEU A 137 -2.31 22.39 -6.30
C LEU A 137 -3.12 23.66 -6.62
N ILE A 138 -3.98 23.63 -7.64
CA ILE A 138 -4.88 24.76 -7.96
C ILE A 138 -5.73 25.15 -6.75
N GLN A 139 -6.08 24.16 -5.92
CA GLN A 139 -6.92 24.35 -4.75
C GLN A 139 -6.15 24.69 -3.47
N ASP A 140 -4.84 24.90 -3.54
CA ASP A 140 -3.95 25.10 -2.37
C ASP A 140 -3.92 23.87 -1.44
N ILE A 141 -4.04 22.68 -2.05
CA ILE A 141 -3.91 21.39 -1.37
C ILE A 141 -2.55 20.82 -1.75
N HIS A 142 -1.66 20.71 -0.77
CA HIS A 142 -0.34 20.12 -0.95
C HIS A 142 -0.42 18.62 -0.75
N VAL A 143 -0.67 17.91 -1.84
CA VAL A 143 -0.33 16.49 -1.87
C VAL A 143 1.18 16.39 -1.70
N ILE A 144 1.66 15.40 -0.95
CA ILE A 144 3.07 15.19 -0.63
C ILE A 144 3.87 14.86 -1.91
N ASP A 145 4.15 15.89 -2.71
CA ASP A 145 4.46 15.73 -4.14
C ASP A 145 5.67 16.54 -4.64
N ILE A 146 6.24 17.47 -3.88
CA ILE A 146 7.56 18.03 -4.23
C ILE A 146 8.50 17.88 -3.06
N PHE A 147 9.33 16.86 -3.18
CA PHE A 147 10.42 16.66 -2.24
C PHE A 147 11.67 17.28 -2.83
N HIS A 148 12.05 18.43 -2.29
CA HIS A 148 13.42 18.88 -2.38
C HIS A 148 14.22 18.17 -1.29
N ILE A 149 14.84 17.05 -1.66
CA ILE A 149 15.75 16.36 -0.74
C ILE A 149 17.13 16.92 -1.02
N LYS A 150 17.68 17.66 -0.06
CA LYS A 150 19.12 17.91 -0.04
C LYS A 150 19.80 16.58 0.25
N ILE A 151 20.27 15.92 -0.80
CA ILE A 151 21.04 14.69 -0.67
C ILE A 151 22.45 15.10 -0.24
N PRO A 152 22.95 14.62 0.92
CA PRO A 152 24.30 14.92 1.31
C PRO A 152 25.27 14.44 0.22
N LYS A 153 26.19 15.29 -0.23
CA LYS A 153 27.11 14.99 -1.35
C LYS A 153 27.91 13.70 -1.12
N GLN A 154 28.17 13.36 0.14
CA GLN A 154 28.84 12.15 0.56
C GLN A 154 28.01 10.86 0.34
N TRP A 155 26.70 10.95 0.12
CA TRP A 155 25.82 9.82 -0.14
C TRP A 155 25.77 9.45 -1.62
N SER A 156 26.94 9.21 -2.21
CA SER A 156 27.07 8.75 -3.60
C SER A 156 26.35 7.42 -3.89
N TRP A 157 26.05 6.67 -2.82
CA TRP A 157 25.29 5.42 -2.83
C TRP A 157 23.76 5.62 -2.88
N PHE A 158 23.28 6.85 -2.73
CA PHE A 158 21.86 7.16 -2.74
C PHE A 158 21.33 7.35 -4.17
N PHE A 159 20.07 7.03 -4.42
CA PHE A 159 19.53 6.78 -5.77
C PHE A 159 18.53 7.80 -6.30
N MET A 160 18.01 8.66 -5.43
CA MET A 160 17.01 9.63 -5.84
C MET A 160 17.65 10.83 -6.49
N GLU A 161 16.96 11.43 -7.43
CA GLU A 161 17.26 12.80 -7.86
C GLU A 161 16.90 13.78 -6.74
N GLU A 162 17.51 14.97 -6.74
CA GLU A 162 17.25 16.00 -5.71
C GLU A 162 15.79 16.51 -5.72
N GLN A 163 15.07 16.26 -6.83
CA GLN A 163 13.68 16.65 -7.02
C GLN A 163 12.88 15.53 -7.70
N GLU A 164 11.79 15.12 -7.08
CA GLU A 164 10.81 14.16 -7.60
C GLU A 164 9.40 14.73 -7.43
N ILE A 165 8.57 14.60 -8.47
CA ILE A 165 7.22 15.20 -8.56
C ILE A 165 6.13 14.29 -7.97
N LEU A 166 6.36 12.97 -7.91
CA LEU A 166 5.37 12.01 -7.38
C LEU A 166 6.05 10.83 -6.68
N PHE A 167 5.55 10.48 -5.50
CA PHE A 167 6.05 9.36 -4.71
C PHE A 167 5.01 8.25 -4.63
N PHE A 168 5.29 7.16 -5.34
CA PHE A 168 4.47 5.96 -5.30
C PHE A 168 5.00 5.01 -4.24
N MET A 169 4.14 4.62 -3.31
CA MET A 169 4.41 3.59 -2.32
C MET A 169 3.48 2.40 -2.53
N GLN A 170 4.01 1.20 -2.39
CA GLN A 170 3.21 -0.02 -2.39
C GLN A 170 2.77 -0.33 -0.95
N ASP A 171 1.55 -0.85 -0.80
CA ASP A 171 1.04 -1.26 0.50
C ASP A 171 1.88 -2.38 1.12
N GLY A 172 2.35 -2.14 2.35
CA GLY A 172 3.14 -3.08 3.15
C GLY A 172 2.42 -4.40 3.39
N ILE A 173 1.09 -4.40 3.60
CA ILE A 173 0.33 -5.64 3.81
C ILE A 173 0.35 -6.50 2.55
N HIS A 174 0.17 -5.89 1.38
CA HIS A 174 0.29 -6.59 0.10
C HIS A 174 1.72 -7.09 -0.17
N ILE A 175 2.76 -6.35 0.21
CA ILE A 175 4.15 -6.82 0.12
C ILE A 175 4.34 -8.06 1.00
N ALA A 176 3.92 -8.02 2.26
CA ALA A 176 4.06 -9.12 3.21
C ALA A 176 3.30 -10.38 2.77
N THR A 177 2.05 -10.23 2.32
CA THR A 177 1.24 -11.36 1.83
C THR A 177 1.79 -11.93 0.53
N LYS A 178 2.35 -11.11 -0.37
CA LYS A 178 3.06 -11.61 -1.56
C LYS A 178 4.30 -12.43 -1.19
N PHE A 179 5.09 -11.99 -0.21
CA PHE A 179 6.22 -12.75 0.33
C PHE A 179 5.76 -14.13 0.84
N ARG A 180 4.74 -14.15 1.71
CA ARG A 180 4.15 -15.40 2.19
C ARG A 180 3.66 -16.29 1.04
N ASN A 181 2.86 -15.74 0.13
CA ASN A 181 2.26 -16.52 -0.95
C ASN A 181 3.31 -17.08 -1.92
N ARG A 182 4.45 -16.42 -2.07
CA ARG A 182 5.57 -16.96 -2.84
C ARG A 182 6.21 -18.15 -2.13
N LEU A 183 6.42 -18.07 -0.82
CA LEU A 183 6.91 -19.20 -0.02
C LEU A 183 5.98 -20.42 -0.10
N LEU A 184 4.66 -20.18 -0.10
CA LEU A 184 3.64 -21.23 -0.19
C LEU A 184 3.39 -21.75 -1.62
N SER A 185 4.07 -21.21 -2.63
CA SER A 185 3.78 -21.53 -4.03
C SER A 185 4.45 -22.82 -4.44
N GLU A 186 3.65 -23.84 -4.81
CA GLU A 186 4.14 -25.13 -5.31
C GLU A 186 5.01 -25.01 -6.57
N THR A 187 4.80 -23.95 -7.36
CA THR A 187 5.53 -23.73 -8.63
C THR A 187 6.78 -22.87 -8.47
N ALA A 188 7.01 -22.24 -7.31
CA ALA A 188 8.10 -21.29 -7.14
C ALA A 188 9.24 -21.92 -6.35
N HIS A 189 10.34 -22.23 -7.04
CA HIS A 189 11.56 -22.69 -6.39
C HIS A 189 12.49 -21.51 -6.14
N MET A 190 12.59 -21.09 -4.89
CA MET A 190 13.43 -19.97 -4.49
C MET A 190 14.75 -20.45 -3.90
N LYS A 191 15.82 -19.69 -4.19
CA LYS A 191 17.16 -19.93 -3.65
C LYS A 191 17.79 -18.62 -3.22
N ILE A 192 18.58 -18.68 -2.16
CA ILE A 192 19.44 -17.59 -1.71
C ILE A 192 20.81 -18.16 -1.37
N GLY A 193 21.82 -17.75 -2.15
CA GLY A 193 23.16 -18.32 -2.02
C GLY A 193 23.16 -19.83 -2.25
N SER A 194 23.80 -20.58 -1.35
CA SER A 194 23.86 -22.05 -1.43
C SER A 194 22.61 -22.77 -0.88
N TYR A 195 21.59 -22.03 -0.42
CA TYR A 195 20.44 -22.60 0.29
C TYR A 195 19.15 -22.46 -0.52
N SER A 196 18.28 -23.46 -0.40
CA SER A 196 16.90 -23.38 -0.85
C SER A 196 16.06 -22.62 0.18
N ILE A 197 15.00 -21.96 -0.29
CA ILE A 197 13.94 -21.42 0.57
C ILE A 197 12.72 -22.30 0.36
N ASP A 198 12.28 -22.98 1.40
CA ASP A 198 11.24 -24.01 1.31
C ASP A 198 10.25 -23.91 2.47
N ILE A 199 8.95 -23.97 2.14
CA ILE A 199 7.91 -24.03 3.16
C ILE A 199 7.99 -25.32 3.99
N GLN A 200 8.60 -26.37 3.46
CA GLN A 200 8.78 -27.63 4.18
C GLN A 200 9.53 -27.43 5.50
N ASP A 201 10.46 -26.48 5.57
CA ASP A 201 11.15 -26.14 6.81
C ASP A 201 10.17 -25.68 7.91
N VAL A 202 9.08 -25.01 7.55
CA VAL A 202 8.02 -24.57 8.48
C VAL A 202 7.03 -25.70 8.78
N PHE A 203 6.73 -26.56 7.81
CA PHE A 203 5.95 -27.78 8.04
C PHE A 203 6.64 -28.68 9.07
N ASP A 204 7.94 -28.87 8.92
CA ASP A 204 8.74 -29.70 9.82
C ASP A 204 8.69 -29.14 11.26
N LEU A 205 8.72 -27.82 11.44
CA LEU A 205 8.51 -27.23 12.77
C LEU A 205 7.13 -27.56 13.34
N ILE A 206 6.07 -27.51 12.52
CA ILE A 206 4.70 -27.80 12.98
C ILE A 206 4.52 -29.27 13.35
N ASP A 207 5.15 -30.18 12.61
CA ASP A 207 4.97 -31.62 12.79
C ASP A 207 5.94 -32.21 13.84
N PHE A 208 7.12 -31.60 14.06
CA PHE A 208 8.16 -32.16 14.93
C PHE A 208 8.50 -31.34 16.18
N GLU A 209 8.29 -30.01 16.19
CA GLU A 209 8.52 -29.18 17.38
C GLU A 209 7.24 -29.01 18.21
N SER A 210 7.37 -28.58 19.48
CA SER A 210 6.21 -28.39 20.33
C SER A 210 5.39 -27.17 19.89
N LYS A 211 4.06 -27.31 19.79
CA LYS A 211 3.14 -26.20 19.51
C LYS A 211 3.32 -25.01 20.46
N ILE A 212 3.75 -25.24 21.69
CA ILE A 212 3.99 -24.17 22.67
C ILE A 212 5.21 -23.33 22.27
N GLU A 213 6.19 -23.93 21.61
CA GLU A 213 7.43 -23.26 21.19
C GLU A 213 7.23 -22.44 19.93
N HIS A 214 6.48 -22.94 18.94
CA HIS A 214 6.32 -22.24 17.66
C HIS A 214 4.99 -21.49 17.51
N ASN A 215 3.94 -21.88 18.25
CA ASN A 215 2.58 -21.29 18.24
C ASN A 215 1.91 -21.19 16.85
N LEU A 216 2.30 -22.07 15.92
CA LEU A 216 1.74 -22.19 14.58
C LEU A 216 0.63 -23.25 14.53
N ILE A 217 -0.26 -23.11 13.56
CA ILE A 217 -1.24 -24.12 13.18
C ILE A 217 -1.18 -24.39 11.67
N LYS A 218 -1.67 -25.55 11.22
CA LYS A 218 -1.64 -25.94 9.79
C LYS A 218 -2.30 -24.90 8.88
N CYS A 219 -3.35 -24.21 9.35
CA CYS A 219 -4.00 -23.14 8.58
C CYS A 219 -3.07 -21.94 8.30
N ASP A 220 -1.99 -21.75 9.05
CA ASP A 220 -1.06 -20.64 8.82
C ASP A 220 -0.30 -20.83 7.51
N ILE A 221 -0.05 -22.06 7.11
CA ILE A 221 0.67 -22.38 5.87
C ILE A 221 -0.28 -22.89 4.77
N ASP A 222 -1.57 -22.60 4.89
CA ASP A 222 -2.55 -22.91 3.84
C ASP A 222 -2.42 -21.92 2.65
N PRO A 223 -2.10 -22.40 1.44
CA PRO A 223 -1.99 -21.58 0.24
C PRO A 223 -3.35 -21.04 -0.26
N LYS A 224 -4.48 -21.61 0.17
CA LYS A 224 -5.82 -21.20 -0.29
C LYS A 224 -6.21 -19.81 0.19
N ASP A 225 -5.80 -19.45 1.41
CA ASP A 225 -6.05 -18.11 1.96
C ASP A 225 -4.89 -17.17 1.63
N ARG A 226 -4.94 -16.60 0.42
CA ARG A 226 -3.88 -15.71 -0.11
C ARG A 226 -3.86 -14.32 0.55
N GLN A 227 -4.88 -13.96 1.32
CA GLN A 227 -5.01 -12.64 1.96
C GLN A 227 -4.73 -12.69 3.48
N ASN A 228 -4.29 -13.84 4.01
CA ASN A 228 -4.05 -14.05 5.44
C ASN A 228 -2.79 -13.33 5.95
N PHE A 229 -2.92 -12.03 6.24
CA PHE A 229 -1.85 -11.27 6.86
C PHE A 229 -1.49 -11.76 8.27
N ALA A 230 -2.46 -12.29 9.02
CA ALA A 230 -2.22 -12.82 10.36
C ALA A 230 -1.25 -14.01 10.36
N SER A 231 -1.29 -14.83 9.31
CA SER A 231 -0.30 -15.88 9.10
C SER A 231 1.11 -15.29 8.90
N CYS A 232 1.26 -14.22 8.11
CA CYS A 232 2.57 -13.58 7.92
C CYS A 232 3.22 -13.23 9.26
N LEU A 233 2.46 -12.68 10.21
CA LEU A 233 2.93 -12.36 11.56
C LEU A 233 3.38 -13.60 12.34
N ARG A 234 2.63 -14.69 12.24
CA ARG A 234 2.89 -15.93 12.98
C ARG A 234 4.11 -16.66 12.44
N ILE A 235 4.20 -16.87 11.13
CA ILE A 235 5.32 -17.59 10.50
C ILE A 235 6.64 -16.82 10.59
N SER A 236 6.60 -15.48 10.66
CA SER A 236 7.80 -14.66 10.85
C SER A 236 8.00 -14.25 12.32
N SER A 237 7.36 -14.94 13.27
CA SER A 237 7.51 -14.62 14.69
C SER A 237 8.91 -14.95 15.19
N LYS A 238 9.33 -14.28 16.27
CA LYS A 238 10.66 -14.49 16.86
C LYS A 238 10.87 -15.95 17.26
N ASP A 239 9.84 -16.59 17.79
CA ASP A 239 9.93 -17.98 18.25
C ASP A 239 10.16 -18.95 17.08
N VAL A 240 9.44 -18.76 15.97
CA VAL A 240 9.66 -19.53 14.73
C VAL A 240 11.06 -19.27 14.16
N LEU A 241 11.51 -18.02 14.09
CA LEU A 241 12.85 -17.67 13.59
C LEU A 241 13.95 -18.31 14.44
N ASN A 242 13.82 -18.29 15.76
CA ASN A 242 14.80 -18.92 16.67
C ASN A 242 14.87 -20.45 16.48
N LEU A 243 13.77 -21.10 16.09
CA LEU A 243 13.75 -22.54 15.80
C LEU A 243 14.40 -22.83 14.44
N LEU A 244 14.09 -22.04 13.41
CA LEU A 244 14.71 -22.17 12.09
C LEU A 244 16.22 -21.94 12.13
N GLU A 245 16.68 -20.96 12.91
CA GLU A 245 18.11 -20.64 13.05
C GLU A 245 18.94 -21.83 13.60
N LYS A 246 18.33 -22.70 14.42
CA LYS A 246 18.99 -23.90 14.95
C LYS A 246 19.17 -25.00 13.91
N ASN A 247 18.41 -24.96 12.83
CA ASN A 247 18.46 -25.95 11.76
C ASN A 247 19.25 -25.40 10.57
N GLU A 248 20.49 -25.86 10.40
CA GLU A 248 21.39 -25.41 9.33
C GLU A 248 20.76 -25.56 7.93
N LYS A 249 19.95 -26.60 7.70
CA LYS A 249 19.28 -26.81 6.41
C LYS A 249 18.24 -25.72 6.10
N ALA A 250 17.62 -25.16 7.13
CA ALA A 250 16.58 -24.13 7.03
C ALA A 250 17.13 -22.70 6.96
N THR A 251 18.45 -22.52 6.85
CA THR A 251 19.11 -21.19 6.84
C THR A 251 18.54 -20.27 5.77
N GLY A 252 18.24 -20.79 4.56
CA GLY A 252 17.62 -20.00 3.49
C GLY A 252 16.24 -19.45 3.90
N THR A 253 15.39 -20.33 4.45
CA THR A 253 14.04 -19.99 4.93
C THR A 253 14.09 -19.05 6.13
N TYR A 254 15.04 -19.21 7.05
CA TYR A 254 15.28 -18.28 8.15
C TYR A 254 15.55 -16.86 7.64
N VAL A 255 16.49 -16.69 6.69
CA VAL A 255 16.80 -15.37 6.12
C VAL A 255 15.57 -14.78 5.43
N TYR A 256 14.84 -15.59 4.67
CA TYR A 256 13.64 -15.15 3.96
C TYR A 256 12.53 -14.65 4.91
N LEU A 257 12.26 -15.39 5.99
CA LEU A 257 11.25 -15.02 6.98
C LEU A 257 11.73 -13.87 7.89
N SER A 258 13.03 -13.73 8.12
CA SER A 258 13.61 -12.56 8.80
C SER A 258 13.41 -11.28 7.98
N LEU A 259 13.47 -11.39 6.65
CA LEU A 259 13.11 -10.30 5.74
C LEU A 259 11.63 -9.97 5.84
N LEU A 260 10.74 -10.97 5.86
CA LEU A 260 9.30 -10.77 6.07
C LEU A 260 9.03 -10.06 7.40
N ARG A 261 9.69 -10.46 8.49
CA ARG A 261 9.56 -9.78 9.80
C ARG A 261 10.01 -8.33 9.73
N SER A 262 11.12 -8.05 9.03
CA SER A 262 11.61 -6.68 8.83
C SER A 262 10.67 -5.85 7.94
N ILE A 263 10.01 -6.43 6.94
CA ILE A 263 8.96 -5.75 6.16
C ILE A 263 7.81 -5.36 7.08
N ILE A 264 7.35 -6.27 7.93
CA ILE A 264 6.24 -6.01 8.86
C ILE A 264 6.62 -4.88 9.84
N ALA A 265 7.77 -4.97 10.50
CA ALA A 265 8.24 -3.94 11.43
C ALA A 265 8.43 -2.59 10.70
N GLY A 266 9.05 -2.63 9.52
CA GLY A 266 9.39 -1.46 8.72
C GLY A 266 8.20 -0.76 8.07
N PHE A 267 7.09 -1.44 7.75
CA PHE A 267 5.99 -0.84 6.97
C PHE A 267 4.60 -0.93 7.62
N ILE A 268 4.39 -1.83 8.58
CA ILE A 268 3.03 -2.19 9.03
C ILE A 268 2.86 -2.04 10.54
N GLU A 269 3.87 -2.39 11.33
CA GLU A 269 3.77 -2.39 12.78
C GLU A 269 3.76 -0.97 13.34
N ARG A 270 2.72 -0.61 14.08
CA ARG A 270 2.49 0.75 14.59
C ARG A 270 3.38 1.11 15.78
N SER A 271 3.77 0.10 16.56
CA SER A 271 4.62 0.24 17.75
C SER A 271 6.09 0.51 17.42
N THR A 272 6.51 0.24 16.17
CA THR A 272 7.90 0.44 15.74
C THR A 272 8.22 1.93 15.65
N THR A 273 9.28 2.33 16.35
CA THR A 273 9.80 3.71 16.32
C THR A 273 10.32 4.07 14.94
N VAL A 274 10.49 5.36 14.65
CA VAL A 274 10.99 5.81 13.34
C VAL A 274 12.41 5.33 13.05
N GLU A 275 13.27 5.27 14.08
CA GLU A 275 14.64 4.77 13.97
C GLU A 275 14.68 3.27 13.60
N GLU A 276 13.95 2.46 14.34
CA GLU A 276 13.82 1.02 14.08
C GLU A 276 13.19 0.77 12.70
N ARG A 277 12.23 1.60 12.31
CA ARG A 277 11.58 1.53 11.00
C ARG A 277 12.55 1.79 9.88
N LEU A 278 13.34 2.87 9.99
CA LEU A 278 14.43 3.17 9.07
C LEU A 278 15.40 1.98 8.98
N PHE A 279 15.82 1.45 10.13
CA PHE A 279 16.70 0.29 10.19
C PHE A 279 16.13 -0.89 9.40
N HIS A 280 14.91 -1.31 9.71
CA HIS A 280 14.27 -2.47 9.05
C HIS A 280 14.03 -2.25 7.55
N VAL A 281 13.58 -1.06 7.14
CA VAL A 281 13.40 -0.73 5.72
C VAL A 281 14.72 -0.83 4.97
N TRP A 282 15.81 -0.28 5.50
CA TRP A 282 17.12 -0.35 4.87
C TRP A 282 17.72 -1.76 4.89
N THR A 283 17.52 -2.54 5.95
CA THR A 283 17.89 -3.96 6.00
C THR A 283 17.21 -4.76 4.90
N VAL A 284 15.91 -4.55 4.68
CA VAL A 284 15.17 -5.17 3.57
C VAL A 284 15.77 -4.75 2.23
N ILE A 285 15.95 -3.44 2.00
CA ILE A 285 16.50 -2.91 0.74
C ILE A 285 17.87 -3.52 0.43
N PHE A 286 18.80 -3.50 1.38
CA PHE A 286 20.15 -4.00 1.17
C PHE A 286 20.18 -5.51 0.98
N THR A 287 19.42 -6.29 1.74
CA THR A 287 19.37 -7.74 1.54
C THR A 287 18.81 -8.08 0.17
N CYS A 288 17.74 -7.41 -0.25
CA CYS A 288 17.16 -7.60 -1.57
C CYS A 288 18.14 -7.20 -2.69
N ARG A 289 18.92 -6.13 -2.51
CA ARG A 289 19.95 -5.73 -3.49
C ARG A 289 21.09 -6.75 -3.59
N PHE A 290 21.58 -7.28 -2.48
CA PHE A 290 22.58 -8.34 -2.51
C PHE A 290 22.04 -9.59 -3.19
N TRP A 291 20.83 -10.02 -2.80
CA TRP A 291 20.17 -11.19 -3.38
C TRP A 291 19.93 -11.02 -4.88
N PHE A 292 19.42 -9.86 -5.31
CA PHE A 292 19.24 -9.52 -6.71
C PHE A 292 20.55 -9.58 -7.49
N SER A 293 21.60 -8.98 -6.94
CA SER A 293 22.91 -8.91 -7.60
C SER A 293 23.49 -10.31 -7.80
N TRP A 294 23.33 -11.18 -6.81
CA TRP A 294 23.77 -12.57 -6.89
C TRP A 294 23.03 -13.35 -7.98
N ILE A 295 21.70 -13.23 -8.05
CA ILE A 295 20.88 -13.86 -9.11
C ILE A 295 21.34 -13.40 -10.50
N GLN A 296 21.49 -12.09 -10.70
CA GLN A 296 21.82 -11.50 -12.01
C GLN A 296 23.18 -11.98 -12.56
N TYR A 297 24.12 -12.35 -11.67
CA TYR A 297 25.42 -12.84 -12.10
C TYR A 297 25.50 -14.37 -12.28
N LEU A 298 24.64 -15.16 -11.62
CA LEU A 298 24.70 -16.63 -11.66
C LEU A 298 23.65 -17.26 -12.57
N GLU A 299 22.49 -16.64 -12.74
CA GLU A 299 21.38 -17.22 -13.50
C GLU A 299 20.73 -16.19 -14.45
N PRO A 300 21.47 -15.61 -15.42
CA PRO A 300 20.89 -14.64 -16.36
C PRO A 300 19.76 -15.21 -17.23
N GLU A 301 19.67 -16.54 -17.39
CA GLU A 301 18.61 -17.21 -18.16
C GLU A 301 17.42 -17.71 -17.31
N ASN A 302 17.53 -17.71 -15.98
CA ASN A 302 16.51 -18.25 -15.06
C ASN A 302 15.78 -17.16 -14.25
N ASP A 303 15.84 -15.93 -14.74
CA ASP A 303 15.33 -14.71 -14.10
C ASP A 303 13.85 -14.84 -13.68
N ASN A 304 13.04 -15.73 -14.26
CA ASN A 304 11.59 -15.79 -14.00
C ASN A 304 11.19 -16.23 -12.57
N ASN A 305 11.94 -17.12 -11.91
CA ASN A 305 11.46 -17.70 -10.63
C ASN A 305 11.71 -16.81 -9.41
N ASN A 306 12.86 -16.12 -9.35
CA ASN A 306 13.18 -15.17 -8.28
C ASN A 306 12.85 -13.71 -8.66
N SER A 307 12.80 -13.34 -9.95
CA SER A 307 12.65 -11.92 -10.33
C SER A 307 11.29 -11.34 -10.01
N GLU A 308 10.22 -12.13 -9.87
CA GLU A 308 8.89 -11.57 -9.60
C GLU A 308 8.78 -11.03 -8.16
N THR A 309 9.27 -11.79 -7.16
CA THR A 309 9.43 -11.34 -5.76
C THR A 309 10.35 -10.12 -5.68
N LEU A 310 11.45 -10.15 -6.44
CA LEU A 310 12.39 -9.05 -6.54
C LEU A 310 11.86 -7.86 -7.36
N SER A 311 10.88 -8.04 -8.25
CA SER A 311 10.28 -6.98 -9.07
C SER A 311 9.34 -6.10 -8.26
N ASP A 312 8.62 -6.68 -7.31
CA ASP A 312 7.81 -5.95 -6.34
C ASP A 312 8.72 -5.22 -5.34
N LEU A 313 9.83 -5.85 -4.92
CA LEU A 313 10.87 -5.19 -4.13
C LEU A 313 11.62 -4.10 -4.92
N LYS A 314 11.82 -4.23 -6.24
CA LYS A 314 12.44 -3.21 -7.12
C LYS A 314 11.66 -1.89 -7.09
N LYS A 315 10.35 -1.92 -6.84
CA LYS A 315 9.50 -0.73 -6.66
C LYS A 315 9.78 -0.04 -5.31
N ILE A 316 10.04 -0.83 -4.25
CA ILE A 316 10.45 -0.34 -2.92
C ILE A 316 11.88 0.22 -2.93
N ILE A 317 12.78 -0.40 -3.71
CA ILE A 317 14.23 -0.09 -3.82
C ILE A 317 14.53 1.32 -4.37
N LYS A 318 13.53 2.03 -4.92
CA LYS A 318 13.74 3.31 -5.61
C LYS A 318 13.60 4.58 -4.78
N LYS A 319 13.04 4.60 -3.56
CA LYS A 319 12.67 5.90 -2.94
C LYS A 319 12.86 6.00 -1.41
N LYS A 320 13.45 7.10 -0.94
CA LYS A 320 13.44 7.58 0.47
C LYS A 320 12.39 8.67 0.64
N LEU A 321 11.86 8.72 1.85
CA LEU A 321 10.82 9.59 2.34
C LEU A 321 11.48 10.58 3.33
N PRO A 322 11.18 11.91 3.36
CA PRO A 322 11.61 12.80 4.45
C PRO A 322 11.04 12.39 5.80
N VAL A 323 11.52 13.07 6.85
CA VAL A 323 11.27 12.79 8.27
C VAL A 323 9.79 12.57 8.59
N ASP A 324 8.90 13.43 8.09
CA ASP A 324 7.44 13.30 8.29
C ASP A 324 6.82 12.09 7.57
N SER A 325 7.46 11.66 6.49
CA SER A 325 7.10 10.44 5.75
C SER A 325 7.94 9.21 6.13
N LEU A 326 8.85 9.33 7.10
CA LEU A 326 9.52 8.17 7.68
C LEU A 326 8.55 7.30 8.47
N ASN A 327 7.38 7.83 8.83
CA ASN A 327 6.27 7.02 9.31
C ASN A 327 5.61 6.28 8.13
N THR A 328 6.35 5.33 7.55
CA THR A 328 5.90 4.52 6.40
C THR A 328 4.57 3.80 6.66
N PHE A 329 4.27 3.51 7.93
CA PHE A 329 2.98 2.99 8.37
C PHE A 329 1.81 3.89 7.98
N ALA A 330 2.00 5.21 7.87
CA ALA A 330 0.92 6.10 7.47
C ALA A 330 0.54 5.91 5.98
N PHE A 331 1.48 5.47 5.12
CA PHE A 331 1.29 5.34 3.67
C PHE A 331 0.91 3.92 3.27
N ASN A 332 -0.31 3.51 3.63
CA ASN A 332 -0.87 2.25 3.19
C ASN A 332 -2.30 2.43 2.64
N SER A 333 -2.77 1.43 1.90
CA SER A 333 -4.12 1.43 1.34
C SER A 333 -5.19 0.93 2.31
N GLN A 334 -4.86 0.68 3.58
CA GLN A 334 -5.80 0.15 4.56
C GLN A 334 -6.98 1.10 4.82
N ILE A 335 -6.83 2.40 4.55
CA ILE A 335 -7.94 3.36 4.60
C ILE A 335 -9.03 3.02 3.58
N CYS A 336 -8.66 2.55 2.37
CA CYS A 336 -9.59 2.09 1.35
C CYS A 336 -10.27 0.80 1.79
N GLU A 337 -9.51 -0.21 2.22
CA GLU A 337 -10.09 -1.48 2.68
C GLU A 337 -11.01 -1.29 3.89
N ASN A 338 -10.64 -0.41 4.83
CA ASN A 338 -11.51 -0.05 5.94
C ASN A 338 -12.80 0.61 5.46
N THR A 339 -12.73 1.49 4.45
CA THR A 339 -13.91 2.12 3.85
C THR A 339 -14.79 1.10 3.15
N PHE A 340 -14.21 0.15 2.40
CA PHE A 340 -14.96 -0.96 1.81
C PHE A 340 -15.63 -1.80 2.88
N ARG A 341 -14.93 -2.16 3.96
CA ARG A 341 -15.49 -2.93 5.09
C ARG A 341 -16.64 -2.20 5.78
N ILE A 342 -16.48 -0.90 6.03
CA ILE A 342 -17.55 -0.07 6.62
C ILE A 342 -18.74 -0.03 5.67
N ALA A 343 -18.53 0.21 4.38
CA ALA A 343 -19.57 0.21 3.37
C ALA A 343 -20.36 -1.11 3.39
N ARG A 344 -19.67 -2.26 3.33
CA ARG A 344 -20.30 -3.60 3.43
C ARG A 344 -21.11 -3.77 4.73
N SER A 345 -20.64 -3.21 5.85
CA SER A 345 -21.31 -3.27 7.15
C SER A 345 -22.54 -2.35 7.28
N LEU A 346 -22.66 -1.33 6.43
CA LEU A 346 -23.82 -0.41 6.39
C LEU A 346 -25.03 -0.98 5.63
N SER A 347 -25.03 -2.30 5.38
CA SER A 347 -26.18 -3.03 4.87
C SER A 347 -27.29 -3.12 5.94
N GLY A 348 -28.56 -3.13 5.51
CA GLY A 348 -29.70 -3.14 6.43
C GLY A 348 -29.75 -4.38 7.31
N SER A 349 -30.42 -4.31 8.47
CA SER A 349 -30.47 -5.35 9.52
C SER A 349 -30.94 -6.74 9.08
N PHE A 350 -31.48 -6.88 7.87
CA PHE A 350 -31.96 -8.12 7.27
C PHE A 350 -31.28 -8.45 5.92
N SER A 351 -30.22 -7.73 5.55
CA SER A 351 -29.49 -7.91 4.31
C SER A 351 -28.14 -8.56 4.59
N SER A 352 -27.98 -9.81 4.16
CA SER A 352 -26.67 -10.49 4.12
C SER A 352 -25.83 -10.12 2.89
N ASN A 353 -26.27 -9.13 2.08
CA ASN A 353 -25.54 -8.73 0.88
C ASN A 353 -24.22 -8.05 1.26
N THR A 354 -23.14 -8.82 1.16
CA THR A 354 -21.77 -8.36 1.33
C THR A 354 -21.23 -7.61 0.11
N ASN A 355 -21.92 -7.72 -1.03
CA ASN A 355 -21.53 -7.08 -2.29
C ASN A 355 -22.49 -5.93 -2.62
N PHE A 356 -21.96 -4.90 -3.28
CA PHE A 356 -22.71 -3.70 -3.69
C PHE A 356 -22.56 -3.43 -5.19
N SER A 357 -23.62 -2.91 -5.83
CA SER A 357 -23.50 -2.23 -7.13
C SER A 357 -22.80 -0.88 -6.95
N VAL A 358 -22.26 -0.30 -8.03
CA VAL A 358 -21.59 1.03 -8.00
C VAL A 358 -22.50 2.08 -7.34
N LYS A 359 -23.78 2.15 -7.75
CA LYS A 359 -24.74 3.09 -7.18
C LYS A 359 -24.95 2.89 -5.68
N SER A 360 -25.08 1.63 -5.23
CA SER A 360 -25.28 1.34 -3.81
C SER A 360 -24.03 1.67 -2.97
N PHE A 361 -22.83 1.53 -3.53
CA PHE A 361 -21.59 1.94 -2.88
C PHE A 361 -21.49 3.46 -2.72
N LEU A 362 -21.77 4.24 -3.79
CA LEU A 362 -21.76 5.70 -3.72
C LEU A 362 -22.68 6.22 -2.59
N LYS A 363 -23.89 5.66 -2.48
CA LYS A 363 -24.82 5.96 -1.37
C LYS A 363 -24.28 5.59 0.01
N GLN A 364 -23.49 4.51 0.11
CA GLN A 364 -22.85 4.14 1.38
C GLN A 364 -21.71 5.10 1.71
N CYS A 365 -20.92 5.52 0.73
CA CYS A 365 -19.88 6.54 0.89
C CYS A 365 -20.46 7.88 1.39
N GLU A 366 -21.59 8.33 0.86
CA GLU A 366 -22.30 9.53 1.36
C GLU A 366 -22.61 9.41 2.86
N LYS A 367 -23.16 8.25 3.30
CA LYS A 367 -23.43 7.98 4.71
C LYS A 367 -22.15 7.97 5.54
N ILE A 368 -21.07 7.39 5.02
CA ILE A 368 -19.76 7.36 5.70
C ILE A 368 -19.22 8.78 5.88
N SER A 369 -19.24 9.61 4.83
CA SER A 369 -18.79 11.00 4.88
C SER A 369 -19.58 11.82 5.91
N ILE A 370 -20.91 11.63 5.96
CA ILE A 370 -21.76 12.25 6.98
C ILE A 370 -21.37 11.79 8.38
N ILE A 371 -21.24 10.48 8.62
CA ILE A 371 -20.84 9.93 9.93
C ILE A 371 -19.48 10.50 10.37
N ASN A 372 -18.51 10.60 9.45
CA ASN A 372 -17.18 11.14 9.75
C ASN A 372 -17.24 12.64 10.08
N SER A 373 -18.05 13.42 9.37
CA SER A 373 -18.27 14.85 9.64
C SER A 373 -18.92 15.08 11.02
N ILE A 374 -19.87 14.21 11.42
CA ILE A 374 -20.50 14.30 12.75
C ILE A 374 -19.48 13.96 13.84
N LYS A 375 -18.68 12.90 13.63
CA LYS A 375 -17.64 12.48 14.57
C LYS A 375 -16.57 13.55 14.77
N SER A 376 -16.11 14.20 13.70
CA SER A 376 -15.09 15.26 13.81
C SER A 376 -15.60 16.49 14.58
N ARG A 377 -16.91 16.74 14.59
CA ARG A 377 -17.56 17.81 15.35
C ARG A 377 -17.96 17.39 16.77
N GLY A 378 -17.40 16.30 17.31
CA GLY A 378 -17.72 15.82 18.65
C GLY A 378 -19.19 15.40 18.82
N GLY A 379 -19.85 14.99 17.74
CA GLY A 379 -21.26 14.62 17.76
C GLY A 379 -22.22 15.79 17.51
N GLN A 380 -21.76 17.03 17.31
CA GLN A 380 -22.66 18.17 17.10
C GLN A 380 -23.11 18.33 15.65
N ILE A 381 -24.42 18.50 15.43
CA ILE A 381 -25.01 18.96 14.17
C ILE A 381 -26.03 20.07 14.48
N GLY A 382 -25.69 21.32 14.17
CA GLY A 382 -26.52 22.46 14.61
C GLY A 382 -26.63 22.47 16.13
N ASP A 383 -27.85 22.58 16.65
CA ASP A 383 -28.13 22.57 18.10
C ASP A 383 -28.21 21.16 18.71
N TYR A 384 -28.05 20.10 17.89
CA TYR A 384 -28.21 18.72 18.33
C TYR A 384 -26.87 18.07 18.68
N GLN A 385 -26.80 17.41 19.84
CA GLN A 385 -25.67 16.59 20.27
C GLN A 385 -25.99 15.10 20.11
N PHE A 386 -25.27 14.43 19.21
CA PHE A 386 -25.35 13.01 18.97
C PHE A 386 -24.35 12.26 19.86
N TYR A 387 -24.87 11.34 20.67
CA TYR A 387 -24.06 10.35 21.35
C TYR A 387 -24.11 9.05 20.54
N PHE A 388 -22.99 8.71 19.90
CA PHE A 388 -22.88 7.41 19.27
C PHE A 388 -22.85 6.33 20.37
N PRO A 389 -23.63 5.25 20.24
CA PRO A 389 -23.54 4.12 21.16
C PRO A 389 -22.09 3.65 21.22
N GLN A 390 -21.48 3.68 22.40
CA GLN A 390 -20.22 2.99 22.62
C GLN A 390 -20.54 1.50 22.57
N HIS A 391 -20.41 0.87 21.40
CA HIS A 391 -20.40 -0.57 21.36
C HIS A 391 -19.28 -1.04 22.30
N HIS A 392 -19.56 -1.94 23.24
CA HIS A 392 -18.55 -2.53 24.13
C HIS A 392 -17.45 -3.28 23.34
N ARG A 393 -17.72 -3.56 22.05
CA ARG A 393 -16.71 -3.85 21.03
C ARG A 393 -16.33 -2.59 20.26
N ASN A 394 -15.94 -1.54 20.95
CA ASN A 394 -14.85 -0.74 20.44
C ASN A 394 -13.70 -1.76 20.42
N HIS A 395 -13.45 -2.37 19.25
CA HIS A 395 -12.06 -2.64 18.93
C HIS A 395 -11.34 -1.37 19.35
N LYS A 396 -10.36 -1.51 20.24
CA LYS A 396 -9.50 -0.43 20.74
C LYS A 396 -8.72 0.17 19.55
N GLU A 397 -9.45 0.77 18.62
CA GLU A 397 -9.00 1.53 17.48
C GLU A 397 -9.31 3.02 17.70
N THR A 398 -9.78 3.41 18.89
CA THR A 398 -9.35 4.68 19.48
C THR A 398 -7.86 4.51 19.81
N TYR A 399 -7.05 4.54 18.76
CA TYR A 399 -5.61 4.64 18.88
C TYR A 399 -5.36 6.01 19.48
N ASN A 400 -5.17 6.06 20.80
CA ASN A 400 -4.44 7.14 21.43
C ASN A 400 -3.03 7.07 20.86
N TYR A 401 -2.84 7.67 19.69
CA TYR A 401 -1.53 8.15 19.29
C TYR A 401 -1.11 9.09 20.40
N PRO A 402 0.02 8.84 21.08
CA PRO A 402 0.68 9.94 21.76
C PRO A 402 0.84 11.02 20.70
N LYS A 403 0.15 12.16 20.87
CA LYS A 403 0.30 13.34 20.00
C LYS A 403 1.77 13.78 19.86
N ASP A 404 2.62 13.24 20.73
CA ASP A 404 4.00 13.63 20.95
C ASP A 404 5.01 12.93 20.03
N HIS A 405 4.66 11.84 19.33
CA HIS A 405 5.68 11.11 18.53
C HIS A 405 6.01 11.74 17.17
N ILE A 406 5.13 12.56 16.58
CA ILE A 406 5.45 13.28 15.33
C ILE A 406 6.17 14.61 15.65
N ASN A 407 5.94 15.19 16.82
CA ASN A 407 6.39 16.55 17.11
C ASN A 407 7.87 16.70 17.47
N GLU A 408 8.64 15.62 17.69
CA GLU A 408 10.10 15.72 17.86
C GLU A 408 10.83 14.48 17.30
N LEU A 409 10.84 14.32 15.98
CA LEU A 409 11.90 13.53 15.34
C LEU A 409 13.17 14.38 15.29
N ASN A 410 13.89 14.47 16.41
CA ASN A 410 15.20 15.11 16.51
C ASN A 410 16.30 14.24 15.84
N LEU A 411 16.01 13.63 14.69
CA LEU A 411 16.98 12.86 13.92
C LEU A 411 17.81 13.81 13.07
N THR A 412 19.10 13.89 13.34
CA THR A 412 20.05 14.58 12.49
C THR A 412 20.38 13.74 11.25
N GLU A 413 20.99 14.37 10.23
CA GLU A 413 21.51 13.63 9.07
C GLU A 413 22.53 12.56 9.48
N ILE A 414 23.30 12.82 10.54
CA ILE A 414 24.30 11.92 11.10
C ILE A 414 23.61 10.68 11.70
N ASP A 415 22.52 10.87 12.46
CA ASP A 415 21.77 9.77 13.05
C ASP A 415 21.21 8.84 11.97
N ILE A 416 20.63 9.44 10.91
CA ILE A 416 20.14 8.68 9.75
C ILE A 416 21.28 7.90 9.10
N GLU A 417 22.45 8.50 8.91
CA GLU A 417 23.60 7.82 8.32
C GLU A 417 24.09 6.65 9.19
N ILE A 418 24.13 6.83 10.51
CA ILE A 418 24.49 5.77 11.47
C ILE A 418 23.48 4.62 11.38
N ILE A 419 22.17 4.93 11.39
CA ILE A 419 21.11 3.91 11.27
C ILE A 419 21.27 3.13 9.98
N ILE A 420 21.52 3.80 8.85
CA ILE A 420 21.69 3.13 7.54
C ILE A 420 22.95 2.26 7.52
N LYS A 421 24.07 2.73 8.09
CA LYS A 421 25.29 1.94 8.20
C LYS A 421 25.06 0.70 9.07
N ASN A 422 24.40 0.85 10.20
CA ASN A 422 24.04 -0.28 11.07
C ASN A 422 23.10 -1.26 10.36
N ALA A 423 22.13 -0.74 9.61
CA ALA A 423 21.19 -1.54 8.83
C ALA A 423 21.85 -2.35 7.70
N LEU A 424 23.05 -1.96 7.24
CA LEU A 424 23.84 -2.72 6.25
C LEU A 424 24.55 -3.93 6.86
N GLU A 425 24.84 -3.91 8.16
CA GLU A 425 25.54 -5.03 8.81
C GLU A 425 24.66 -6.27 8.95
N GLU A 426 23.35 -6.14 9.15
CA GLU A 426 22.41 -7.28 9.15
C GLU A 426 22.36 -8.04 7.81
N PRO A 427 22.14 -7.37 6.66
CA PRO A 427 22.29 -7.99 5.34
C PRO A 427 23.64 -8.68 5.13
N LYS A 428 24.74 -8.11 5.64
CA LYS A 428 26.07 -8.75 5.57
C LYS A 428 26.13 -10.06 6.37
N LYS A 429 25.46 -10.13 7.52
CA LYS A 429 25.30 -11.39 8.27
C LYS A 429 24.51 -12.39 7.45
N TYR A 430 23.36 -11.99 6.89
CA TYR A 430 22.53 -12.88 6.07
C TYR A 430 23.28 -13.44 4.86
N VAL A 431 23.97 -12.59 4.08
CA VAL A 431 24.77 -13.06 2.93
C VAL A 431 25.93 -13.97 3.36
N SER A 432 26.45 -13.81 4.58
CA SER A 432 27.45 -14.72 5.13
C SER A 432 26.84 -16.07 5.50
N MET A 433 25.68 -16.09 6.16
CA MET A 433 24.98 -17.32 6.53
C MET A 433 24.67 -18.19 5.30
N VAL A 434 24.34 -17.54 4.18
CA VAL A 434 23.96 -18.21 2.92
C VAL A 434 25.12 -18.38 1.93
N ASN A 435 26.38 -18.19 2.37
CA ASN A 435 27.59 -18.37 1.56
C ASN A 435 27.70 -17.49 0.30
N MET A 436 27.18 -16.26 0.35
CA MET A 436 27.27 -15.28 -0.74
C MET A 436 28.45 -14.30 -0.58
N THR A 437 29.05 -14.19 0.62
CA THR A 437 30.06 -13.15 0.93
C THR A 437 31.23 -13.11 -0.04
N GLU A 438 31.90 -14.24 -0.28
CA GLU A 438 33.11 -14.26 -1.12
C GLU A 438 32.79 -13.86 -2.55
N PHE A 439 31.70 -14.39 -3.10
CA PHE A 439 31.19 -14.05 -4.42
C PHE A 439 30.94 -12.54 -4.57
N LEU A 440 30.20 -11.94 -3.61
CA LEU A 440 29.88 -10.52 -3.64
C LEU A 440 31.13 -9.65 -3.52
N LYS A 441 32.14 -10.09 -2.75
CA LYS A 441 33.44 -9.41 -2.68
C LYS A 441 34.20 -9.50 -4.00
N THR A 442 34.29 -10.67 -4.62
CA THR A 442 34.97 -10.85 -5.92
C THR A 442 34.33 -10.00 -7.02
N LYS A 443 33.00 -9.82 -6.98
CA LYS A 443 32.27 -8.97 -7.93
C LYS A 443 32.27 -7.48 -7.57
N ASN A 444 32.96 -7.09 -6.49
CA ASN A 444 32.99 -5.72 -5.98
C ASN A 444 31.57 -5.15 -5.80
N ILE A 445 30.72 -5.86 -5.07
CA ILE A 445 29.34 -5.45 -4.76
C ILE A 445 29.02 -5.60 -3.27
N TYR A 446 30.03 -5.76 -2.40
CA TYR A 446 29.87 -6.02 -0.96
C TYR A 446 29.83 -4.75 -0.08
N THR A 447 30.23 -3.59 -0.64
CA THR A 447 30.21 -2.31 0.07
C THR A 447 29.02 -1.46 -0.35
N LEU A 448 28.60 -0.53 0.50
CA LEU A 448 27.45 0.33 0.22
C LEU A 448 27.58 1.09 -1.12
N SER A 449 28.75 1.69 -1.36
CA SER A 449 29.04 2.42 -2.59
C SER A 449 28.98 1.50 -3.81
N SER A 450 29.66 0.35 -3.75
CA SER A 450 29.80 -0.56 -4.87
C SER A 450 28.48 -1.28 -5.24
N LEU A 451 27.74 -1.75 -4.23
CA LEU A 451 26.38 -2.28 -4.40
C LEU A 451 25.46 -1.26 -5.07
N SER A 452 25.63 0.01 -4.69
CA SER A 452 24.78 1.07 -5.19
C SER A 452 25.10 1.42 -6.65
N THR A 453 26.38 1.55 -6.99
CA THR A 453 26.83 1.73 -8.38
C THR A 453 26.31 0.59 -9.27
N PHE A 454 26.45 -0.66 -8.83
CA PHE A 454 25.97 -1.82 -9.58
C PHE A 454 24.46 -1.78 -9.84
N THR A 455 23.67 -1.54 -8.79
CA THR A 455 22.20 -1.45 -8.91
C THR A 455 21.81 -0.31 -9.86
N ARG A 456 22.51 0.84 -9.83
CA ARG A 456 22.26 1.98 -10.74
C ARG A 456 22.47 1.58 -12.19
N THR A 457 23.58 0.90 -12.47
CA THR A 457 23.90 0.40 -13.81
C THR A 457 22.83 -0.54 -14.33
N ILE A 458 22.33 -1.48 -13.51
CA ILE A 458 21.27 -2.40 -13.95
C ILE A 458 19.95 -1.67 -14.21
N LEU A 459 19.55 -0.78 -13.31
CA LEU A 459 18.30 -0.03 -13.47
C LEU A 459 18.33 0.81 -14.74
N ASN A 460 19.45 1.48 -15.04
CA ASN A 460 19.61 2.29 -16.24
C ASN A 460 19.58 1.46 -17.53
N ARG A 461 20.13 0.23 -17.51
CA ARG A 461 20.02 -0.72 -18.62
C ARG A 461 18.61 -1.26 -18.83
N SER A 462 17.82 -1.32 -17.76
CA SER A 462 16.44 -1.80 -17.81
C SER A 462 15.48 -0.70 -18.27
N SER A 463 15.76 0.56 -17.92
CA SER A 463 14.98 1.72 -18.37
C SER A 463 15.19 2.08 -19.84
N SER A 464 16.34 1.78 -20.44
CA SER A 464 16.56 1.97 -21.88
C SER A 464 15.74 1.00 -22.77
N LYS A 465 15.06 0.02 -22.18
CA LYS A 465 14.05 -0.82 -22.85
C LYS A 465 12.61 -0.31 -22.66
N ILE A 466 12.40 0.78 -21.91
CA ILE A 466 11.08 1.36 -21.62
C ILE A 466 10.95 2.67 -22.39
N ILE A 467 10.25 2.57 -23.53
CA ILE A 467 9.42 3.57 -24.22
C ILE A 467 10.07 4.95 -24.44
N ASP A 468 10.45 5.22 -25.70
CA ASP A 468 10.64 6.58 -26.22
C ASP A 468 9.40 7.41 -25.91
N TYR A 469 9.56 8.48 -25.11
CA TYR A 469 8.54 9.49 -24.85
C TYR A 469 8.56 10.56 -25.94
N ASN A 470 8.32 10.16 -27.19
CA ASN A 470 8.04 11.07 -28.29
C ASN A 470 6.55 11.03 -28.64
#